data_AF-A0A951C141-F1
#
_entry.id   AF-A0A951C141-F1
#
_cell.length_a   1.000
_cell.length_b   1.000
_cell.length_c   1.000
_cell.angle_alpha   90.00
_cell.angle_beta   90.00
_cell.angle_gamma   90.00
#
_symmetry.space_group_name_H-M   'P 1'
#
loop_
_entity.id
_entity.type
_entity.pdbx_description
1 polymer ?
#
loop_
_entity_poly.entity_id
_entity_poly.type
_entity_poly.pdbx_seq_one_letter_code
_entity_poly.pdbx_strand_id
1 'polypeptide(L)'
;PVAAADFTVNLYDAWAVTNDAVKDPGGTQRARPVANADAGGADWALTYTPTAATDPTGIHFIQAYFENLQQVTGGTEANPTINNVNQILLDNLGAATPWYDTRGISSLGVGKNPSWMFDNPYDCENSGTPSMNGTNEGMSPTCLGGTDGALLASTVIFQTFVAVDMGAIAGTTITHNVILYGGEQWGYNYSNVDTPEPAFGMISALGLLGFAALKRRG
;
A
#
# COMPACT_ATOMS: atom_id res chain seq x y z
N PRO A 1 8.33 -11.55 -24.63
CA PRO A 1 8.20 -11.64 -23.16
C PRO A 1 9.59 -11.76 -22.50
N VAL A 2 9.84 -10.91 -21.52
CA VAL A 2 11.01 -10.96 -20.64
C VAL A 2 10.87 -12.15 -19.69
N ALA A 3 11.98 -12.76 -19.28
CA ALA A 3 11.93 -13.91 -18.39
C ALA A 3 11.60 -13.46 -16.95
N ALA A 4 10.85 -14.26 -16.20
CA ALA A 4 10.60 -13.99 -14.78
C ALA A 4 11.90 -13.88 -13.97
N ALA A 5 12.95 -14.60 -14.36
CA ALA A 5 14.26 -14.54 -13.72
C ALA A 5 15.00 -13.19 -13.92
N ASP A 6 14.56 -12.35 -14.85
CA ASP A 6 15.09 -11.00 -15.04
C ASP A 6 14.55 -10.02 -13.98
N PHE A 7 13.56 -10.46 -13.19
CA PHE A 7 12.98 -9.73 -12.08
C PHE A 7 13.54 -10.21 -10.74
N THR A 8 13.87 -9.27 -9.86
CA THR A 8 14.30 -9.56 -8.49
C THR A 8 13.52 -8.66 -7.54
N VAL A 9 12.67 -9.28 -6.71
CA VAL A 9 12.03 -8.59 -5.58
C VAL A 9 13.11 -8.40 -4.51
N ASN A 10 13.59 -7.17 -4.37
CA ASN A 10 14.64 -6.83 -3.41
C ASN A 10 14.09 -6.64 -2.00
N LEU A 11 12.84 -6.21 -1.91
CA LEU A 11 12.15 -5.92 -0.66
C LEU A 11 10.66 -6.20 -0.84
N TYR A 12 10.09 -6.88 0.14
CA TYR A 12 8.67 -6.88 0.42
C TYR A 12 8.51 -6.91 1.93
N ASP A 13 8.00 -5.83 2.50
CA ASP A 13 7.78 -5.71 3.94
C ASP A 13 6.39 -5.12 4.19
N ALA A 14 5.46 -5.97 4.63
CA ALA A 14 4.11 -5.54 4.97
C ALA A 14 4.07 -5.08 6.42
N TRP A 15 3.40 -3.96 6.68
CA TRP A 15 3.43 -3.31 7.98
C TRP A 15 2.05 -2.77 8.37
N ALA A 16 1.86 -2.60 9.69
CA ALA A 16 0.69 -1.97 10.28
C ALA A 16 1.15 -1.11 11.47
N VAL A 17 0.51 0.04 11.67
CA VAL A 17 0.74 1.03 12.75
C VAL A 17 2.10 1.73 12.69
N THR A 18 3.18 1.03 12.33
CA THR A 18 4.54 1.55 12.22
C THR A 18 5.19 1.08 10.93
N ASN A 19 5.83 2.00 10.22
CA ASN A 19 6.69 1.70 9.08
C ASN A 19 8.12 2.16 9.43
N ASP A 20 9.02 1.20 9.63
CA ASP A 20 10.43 1.47 9.83
C ASP A 20 11.10 1.87 8.50
N ALA A 21 12.15 2.68 8.57
CA ALA A 21 12.85 3.10 7.37
C ALA A 21 13.59 1.94 6.69
N VAL A 22 13.34 1.77 5.39
CA VAL A 22 13.95 0.76 4.50
C VAL A 22 14.83 1.42 3.44
N LYS A 23 15.88 0.74 2.97
CA LYS A 23 16.71 1.23 1.86
C LYS A 23 16.12 0.79 0.52
N ASP A 24 15.91 1.74 -0.39
CA ASP A 24 15.64 1.42 -1.79
C ASP A 24 16.88 0.82 -2.48
N PRO A 25 16.74 0.20 -3.66
CA PRO A 25 17.89 -0.34 -4.41
C PRO A 25 18.92 0.72 -4.83
N GLY A 26 18.55 2.00 -4.83
CA GLY A 26 19.46 3.14 -5.01
C GLY A 26 20.25 3.50 -3.75
N GLY A 27 19.98 2.86 -2.62
CA GLY A 27 20.62 3.09 -1.32
C GLY A 27 20.00 4.22 -0.49
N THR A 28 18.92 4.84 -0.95
CA THR A 28 18.23 5.92 -0.23
C THR A 28 17.29 5.33 0.81
N GLN A 29 17.30 5.87 2.03
CA GLN A 29 16.32 5.49 3.06
C GLN A 29 14.92 6.03 2.70
N ARG A 30 13.92 5.16 2.79
CA ARG A 30 12.50 5.39 2.50
C ARG A 30 11.69 4.94 3.72
N ALA A 31 10.61 5.64 4.03
CA ALA A 31 9.64 5.20 5.03
C ALA A 31 8.26 5.82 4.71
N ARG A 32 7.23 5.55 5.50
CA ARG A 32 5.94 6.27 5.55
C ARG A 32 5.58 6.46 7.03
N PRO A 33 5.97 7.58 7.67
CA PRO A 33 5.75 7.73 9.09
C PRO A 33 4.25 7.79 9.37
N VAL A 34 3.81 6.92 10.26
CA VAL A 34 2.44 6.85 10.80
C VAL A 34 2.53 7.20 12.28
N ALA A 35 1.62 8.05 12.77
CA ALA A 35 1.53 8.32 14.21
C ALA A 35 0.09 8.54 14.62
N ASN A 36 -0.30 7.90 15.72
CA ASN A 36 -1.64 8.00 16.32
C ASN A 36 -2.77 7.77 15.30
N ALA A 37 -2.61 6.76 14.43
CA ALA A 37 -3.58 6.39 13.43
C ALA A 37 -3.47 4.91 13.11
N ASP A 38 -4.60 4.28 12.81
CA ASP A 38 -4.62 2.93 12.27
C ASP A 38 -4.33 2.96 10.77
N ALA A 39 -3.17 2.42 10.41
CA ALA A 39 -2.70 2.37 9.05
C ALA A 39 -2.04 1.03 8.77
N GLY A 40 -2.07 0.62 7.51
CA GLY A 40 -1.31 -0.53 7.04
C GLY A 40 -0.98 -0.41 5.57
N GLY A 41 0.11 -1.07 5.19
CA GLY A 41 0.65 -0.97 3.84
C GLY A 41 1.77 -1.96 3.63
N ALA A 42 2.57 -1.72 2.61
CA ALA A 42 3.78 -2.48 2.37
C ALA A 42 4.86 -1.60 1.73
N ASP A 43 6.12 -1.87 2.04
CA ASP A 43 7.24 -1.41 1.23
C ASP A 43 7.60 -2.50 0.22
N TRP A 44 7.76 -2.12 -1.04
CA TRP A 44 8.09 -3.06 -2.11
C TRP A 44 9.13 -2.48 -3.05
N ALA A 45 10.12 -3.29 -3.40
CA ALA A 45 11.14 -2.92 -4.36
C ALA A 45 11.42 -4.04 -5.35
N LEU A 46 11.48 -3.66 -6.63
CA LEU A 46 11.74 -4.57 -7.74
C LEU A 46 12.91 -4.07 -8.56
N THR A 47 13.81 -4.97 -8.93
CA THR A 47 14.84 -4.73 -9.92
C THR A 47 14.55 -5.55 -11.16
N TYR A 48 14.69 -4.91 -12.31
CA TYR A 48 14.75 -5.54 -13.62
C TYR A 48 16.20 -5.53 -14.14
N THR A 49 16.72 -6.72 -14.45
CA THR A 49 18.05 -6.91 -15.03
C THR A 49 17.90 -7.69 -16.34
N PRO A 50 18.02 -7.04 -17.51
CA PRO A 50 17.94 -7.76 -18.78
C PRO A 50 19.11 -8.74 -18.91
N THR A 51 18.82 -10.00 -19.23
CA THR A 51 19.84 -11.05 -19.38
C THR A 51 19.98 -11.54 -20.82
N ALA A 52 18.93 -11.44 -21.63
CA ALA A 52 18.96 -11.77 -23.05
C ALA A 52 19.26 -10.54 -23.92
N ALA A 53 19.94 -10.75 -25.05
CA ALA A 53 20.24 -9.66 -26.00
C ALA A 53 18.98 -9.02 -26.62
N THR A 54 17.84 -9.71 -26.55
CA THR A 54 16.53 -9.24 -27.03
C THR A 54 15.74 -8.47 -25.99
N ASP A 55 16.22 -8.44 -24.74
CA ASP A 55 15.53 -7.77 -23.65
C ASP A 55 15.61 -6.26 -23.81
N PRO A 56 14.51 -5.54 -23.50
CA PRO A 56 14.49 -4.09 -23.59
C PRO A 56 15.44 -3.48 -22.54
N THR A 57 16.22 -2.49 -22.95
CA THR A 57 17.15 -1.77 -22.04
C THR A 57 16.72 -0.33 -21.78
N GLY A 58 15.93 0.28 -22.68
CA GLY A 58 15.27 1.57 -22.47
C GLY A 58 13.83 1.35 -22.02
N ILE A 59 13.64 1.17 -20.71
CA ILE A 59 12.35 0.79 -20.14
C ILE A 59 11.74 1.89 -19.24
N HIS A 60 10.44 1.77 -19.04
CA HIS A 60 9.64 2.43 -18.01
C HIS A 60 9.01 1.36 -17.11
N PHE A 61 8.76 1.70 -15.85
CA PHE A 61 7.86 0.92 -15.01
C PHE A 61 6.43 1.47 -15.13
N ILE A 62 5.45 0.60 -15.23
CA ILE A 62 4.02 0.93 -15.09
C ILE A 62 3.49 0.12 -13.92
N GLN A 63 2.68 0.74 -13.08
CA GLN A 63 1.98 0.04 -12.03
C GLN A 63 0.48 0.32 -12.13
N ALA A 64 -0.30 -0.74 -12.09
CA ALA A 64 -1.75 -0.68 -11.92
C ALA A 64 -2.11 -1.44 -10.65
N TYR A 65 -3.20 -1.06 -10.01
CA TYR A 65 -3.70 -1.77 -8.85
C TYR A 65 -5.21 -1.93 -8.89
N PHE A 66 -5.65 -3.04 -8.35
CA PHE A 66 -7.01 -3.25 -7.91
C PHE A 66 -7.06 -3.03 -6.40
N GLU A 67 -8.03 -2.28 -5.92
CA GLU A 67 -8.30 -2.15 -4.49
C GLU A 67 -9.76 -2.42 -4.15
N ASN A 68 -9.94 -3.07 -3.00
CA ASN A 68 -11.21 -3.25 -2.33
C ASN A 68 -11.13 -2.58 -0.96
N LEU A 69 -11.94 -1.56 -0.73
CA LEU A 69 -11.97 -0.79 0.52
C LEU A 69 -13.32 -0.99 1.21
N GLN A 70 -13.30 -1.29 2.50
CA GLN A 70 -14.47 -1.26 3.37
C GLN A 70 -14.47 0.03 4.17
N GLN A 71 -15.31 0.97 3.78
CA GLN A 71 -15.36 2.32 4.36
C GLN A 71 -16.63 2.53 5.15
N VAL A 72 -16.54 3.24 6.28
CA VAL A 72 -17.71 3.69 7.03
C VAL A 72 -18.23 4.98 6.42
N THR A 73 -19.50 4.97 6.00
CA THR A 73 -20.19 6.13 5.38
C THR A 73 -21.24 6.76 6.28
N GLY A 74 -21.47 6.18 7.46
CA GLY A 74 -22.41 6.66 8.46
C GLY A 74 -22.70 5.59 9.50
N GLY A 75 -23.79 5.76 10.27
CA GLY A 75 -24.15 4.84 11.34
C GLY A 75 -23.50 5.20 12.67
N THR A 76 -23.48 4.23 13.58
CA THR A 76 -22.81 4.33 14.90
C THR A 76 -21.65 3.34 14.95
N GLU A 77 -20.70 3.52 15.86
CA GLU A 77 -19.56 2.58 16.01
C GLU A 77 -20.02 1.12 16.23
N ALA A 78 -21.09 0.90 17.01
CA ALA A 78 -21.67 -0.42 17.24
C ALA A 78 -22.47 -0.97 16.04
N ASN A 79 -22.85 -0.12 15.09
CA ASN A 79 -23.62 -0.49 13.91
C ASN A 79 -23.31 0.49 12.76
N PRO A 80 -22.13 0.35 12.14
CA PRO A 80 -21.68 1.26 11.09
C PRO A 80 -22.33 0.92 9.76
N THR A 81 -22.62 1.95 8.96
CA THR A 81 -23.04 1.79 7.57
C THR A 81 -21.81 1.62 6.69
N ILE A 82 -21.62 0.41 6.16
CA ILE A 82 -20.44 0.05 5.36
C ILE A 82 -20.71 0.24 3.87
N ASN A 83 -19.80 0.94 3.20
CA ASN A 83 -19.70 0.98 1.76
C ASN A 83 -18.48 0.17 1.30
N ASN A 84 -18.66 -0.65 0.27
CA ASN A 84 -17.57 -1.42 -0.33
C ASN A 84 -17.18 -0.75 -1.65
N VAL A 85 -15.99 -0.17 -1.70
CA VAL A 85 -15.45 0.45 -2.91
C VAL A 85 -14.55 -0.56 -3.60
N ASN A 86 -14.75 -0.76 -4.90
CA ASN A 86 -13.88 -1.58 -5.74
C ASN A 86 -13.44 -0.73 -6.93
N GLN A 87 -12.14 -0.58 -7.13
CA GLN A 87 -11.62 0.19 -8.25
C GLN A 87 -10.33 -0.37 -8.81
N ILE A 88 -10.08 -0.05 -10.08
CA ILE A 88 -8.83 -0.33 -10.77
C ILE A 88 -8.24 1.01 -11.16
N LEU A 89 -7.02 1.27 -10.72
CA LEU A 89 -6.36 2.54 -10.88
C LEU A 89 -4.94 2.34 -11.42
N LEU A 90 -4.44 3.35 -12.11
CA LEU A 90 -3.01 3.45 -12.39
C LEU A 90 -2.34 4.08 -11.18
N ASP A 91 -1.30 3.43 -10.69
CA ASP A 91 -0.42 4.07 -9.74
C ASP A 91 0.70 4.78 -10.49
N ASN A 92 0.59 6.10 -10.53
CA ASN A 92 1.59 6.98 -11.11
C ASN A 92 1.78 8.25 -10.26
N LEU A 93 1.29 8.24 -9.02
CA LEU A 93 1.32 9.38 -8.10
C LEU A 93 0.83 10.69 -8.74
N GLY A 94 -0.25 10.59 -9.54
CA GLY A 94 -0.89 11.72 -10.21
C GLY A 94 -0.02 12.38 -11.28
N ALA A 95 0.94 11.65 -11.85
CA ALA A 95 1.72 12.12 -13.00
C ALA A 95 0.84 12.28 -14.24
N ALA A 96 1.28 13.13 -15.17
CA ALA A 96 0.61 13.32 -16.47
C ALA A 96 0.85 12.14 -17.43
N THR A 97 1.85 11.32 -17.15
CA THR A 97 2.21 10.11 -17.90
C THR A 97 1.88 8.86 -17.08
N PRO A 98 1.64 7.70 -17.72
CA PRO A 98 1.36 6.45 -17.00
C PRO A 98 2.59 5.84 -16.30
N TRP A 99 3.76 6.45 -16.49
CA TRP A 99 5.04 5.93 -16.01
C TRP A 99 5.27 6.18 -14.53
N TYR A 100 5.92 5.21 -13.89
CA TYR A 100 6.39 5.24 -12.52
C TYR A 100 7.80 5.86 -12.40
N ASP A 101 8.15 6.84 -13.25
CA ASP A 101 9.55 7.26 -13.48
C ASP A 101 10.09 8.31 -12.50
N THR A 102 9.24 9.23 -12.06
CA THR A 102 9.69 10.44 -11.33
C THR A 102 8.98 10.60 -10.00
N ARG A 103 7.69 10.25 -9.95
CA ARG A 103 6.86 10.39 -8.75
C ARG A 103 6.73 9.07 -8.00
N GLY A 104 6.72 7.97 -8.74
CA GLY A 104 7.06 6.64 -8.26
C GLY A 104 8.56 6.46 -8.35
N ILE A 105 9.22 6.03 -7.29
CA ILE A 105 10.68 6.10 -7.20
C ILE A 105 11.25 5.01 -8.10
N SER A 106 11.89 5.36 -9.22
CA SER A 106 12.56 4.40 -10.09
C SER A 106 13.83 4.94 -10.74
N SER A 107 14.72 4.04 -11.15
CA SER A 107 15.85 4.38 -12.00
C SER A 107 15.57 3.94 -13.43
N LEU A 108 15.56 4.89 -14.36
CA LEU A 108 15.42 4.61 -15.79
C LEU A 108 16.63 3.86 -16.35
N GLY A 109 16.35 2.93 -17.26
CA GLY A 109 17.33 2.01 -17.84
C GLY A 109 18.18 2.54 -18.98
N VAL A 110 18.00 3.78 -19.45
CA VAL A 110 18.73 4.28 -20.62
C VAL A 110 20.24 4.30 -20.32
N GLY A 111 20.97 3.29 -20.81
CA GLY A 111 22.39 3.06 -20.54
C GLY A 111 22.72 2.62 -19.10
N LYS A 112 21.72 2.29 -18.28
CA LYS A 112 21.86 1.89 -16.87
C LYS A 112 21.09 0.59 -16.61
N ASN A 113 21.76 -0.54 -16.83
CA ASN A 113 21.30 -1.85 -16.34
C ASN A 113 22.11 -2.19 -15.08
N PRO A 114 21.47 -2.51 -13.95
CA PRO A 114 20.03 -2.80 -13.77
C PRO A 114 19.14 -1.55 -13.53
N SER A 115 17.83 -1.69 -13.83
CA SER A 115 16.77 -0.70 -13.52
C SER A 115 15.94 -1.15 -12.33
N TRP A 116 15.44 -0.23 -11.50
CA TRP A 116 14.66 -0.60 -10.32
C TRP A 116 13.52 0.36 -10.06
N MET A 117 12.52 -0.10 -9.30
CA MET A 117 11.48 0.73 -8.71
C MET A 117 11.28 0.41 -7.23
N PHE A 118 10.77 1.39 -6.51
CA PHE A 118 10.35 1.29 -5.12
C PHE A 118 8.99 1.95 -4.97
N ASP A 119 8.09 1.26 -4.31
CA ASP A 119 6.77 1.75 -3.93
C ASP A 119 6.51 1.46 -2.45
N ASN A 120 5.71 2.32 -1.82
CA ASN A 120 5.32 2.21 -0.42
C ASN A 120 3.88 2.68 -0.19
N PRO A 121 2.91 1.97 -0.76
CA PRO A 121 1.49 2.27 -0.60
C PRO A 121 1.04 1.95 0.81
N TYR A 122 0.05 2.69 1.26
CA TYR A 122 -0.61 2.44 2.53
C TYR A 122 -2.02 2.99 2.48
N ASP A 123 -2.90 2.35 3.24
CA ASP A 123 -4.20 2.86 3.58
C ASP A 123 -4.22 3.24 5.05
N CYS A 124 -5.00 4.25 5.39
CA CYS A 124 -5.23 4.58 6.78
C CYS A 124 -6.60 5.19 7.01
N GLU A 125 -7.08 5.07 8.24
CA GLU A 125 -8.38 5.61 8.64
C GLU A 125 -8.43 7.16 8.61
N ASN A 126 -7.28 7.84 8.78
CA ASN A 126 -7.26 9.24 9.13
C ASN A 126 -6.33 10.06 8.21
N SER A 127 -6.89 10.96 7.39
CA SER A 127 -6.12 11.66 6.35
C SER A 127 -5.00 12.55 6.91
N GLY A 128 -3.77 12.35 6.45
CA GLY A 128 -2.68 13.32 6.53
C GLY A 128 -2.19 13.73 5.14
N THR A 129 -1.31 14.73 5.05
CA THR A 129 -0.71 15.15 3.77
C THR A 129 0.54 14.31 3.50
N PRO A 130 0.61 13.53 2.42
CA PRO A 130 1.80 12.77 2.10
C PRO A 130 3.01 13.67 1.82
N SER A 131 4.03 13.62 2.68
CA SER A 131 5.36 14.08 2.30
C SER A 131 5.97 13.04 1.36
N MET A 132 6.13 13.42 0.10
CA MET A 132 6.50 12.53 -0.99
C MET A 132 8.00 12.44 -1.27
N ASN A 133 8.90 13.02 -0.46
CA ASN A 133 10.30 13.11 -0.86
C ASN A 133 11.31 13.13 0.28
N GLY A 134 12.27 12.20 0.21
CA GLY A 134 13.52 12.19 0.96
C GLY A 134 13.38 11.57 2.33
N THR A 135 14.34 10.71 2.70
CA THR A 135 14.59 10.18 4.06
C THR A 135 13.53 10.60 5.07
N ASN A 136 12.48 9.80 5.24
CA ASN A 136 11.34 10.17 6.08
C ASN A 136 11.66 10.17 7.60
N GLU A 137 12.94 10.07 7.95
CA GLU A 137 13.46 10.33 9.28
C GLU A 137 13.21 11.80 9.65
N GLY A 138 12.30 12.04 10.60
CA GLY A 138 11.98 13.37 11.13
C GLY A 138 10.89 14.15 10.38
N MET A 139 10.16 13.55 9.44
CA MET A 139 9.01 14.19 8.78
C MET A 139 7.70 13.99 9.54
N SER A 140 6.78 14.95 9.41
CA SER A 140 5.43 14.82 9.98
C SER A 140 4.68 13.62 9.38
N PRO A 141 3.89 12.89 10.19
CA PRO A 141 3.12 11.75 9.71
C PRO A 141 2.23 12.11 8.53
N THR A 142 2.19 11.23 7.53
CA THR A 142 1.37 11.39 6.33
C THR A 142 -0.04 10.83 6.52
N CYS A 143 -0.24 10.10 7.61
CA CYS A 143 -1.52 9.76 8.19
C CYS A 143 -1.63 10.53 9.51
N LEU A 144 -2.58 11.45 9.61
CA LEU A 144 -2.79 12.30 10.79
C LEU A 144 -4.15 11.94 11.36
N GLY A 145 -4.21 11.56 12.64
CA GLY A 145 -5.43 11.14 13.34
C GLY A 145 -6.69 11.98 13.05
N GLY A 146 -7.86 11.35 13.22
CA GLY A 146 -9.18 11.82 12.83
C GLY A 146 -10.27 10.95 13.48
N THR A 147 -11.49 10.95 12.96
CA THR A 147 -12.55 10.09 13.51
C THR A 147 -12.19 8.63 13.25
N ASP A 148 -11.98 7.88 14.33
CA ASP A 148 -11.81 6.44 14.34
C ASP A 148 -12.88 5.74 13.45
N GLY A 149 -12.43 4.78 12.65
CA GLY A 149 -13.31 3.86 11.92
C GLY A 149 -13.71 4.30 10.51
N ALA A 150 -13.07 5.28 9.86
CA ALA A 150 -13.43 5.65 8.48
C ALA A 150 -13.12 4.54 7.44
N LEU A 151 -12.09 3.72 7.71
CA LEU A 151 -11.71 2.54 6.95
C LEU A 151 -11.68 1.35 7.92
N LEU A 152 -12.22 0.19 7.53
CA LEU A 152 -12.24 -1.05 8.33
C LEU A 152 -11.33 -2.16 7.78
N ALA A 153 -11.19 -2.16 6.45
CA ALA A 153 -10.35 -3.11 5.74
C ALA A 153 -9.97 -2.57 4.37
N SER A 154 -8.78 -2.97 3.92
CA SER A 154 -8.30 -2.75 2.57
C SER A 154 -7.63 -4.02 2.04
N THR A 155 -7.92 -4.36 0.80
CA THR A 155 -7.19 -5.36 0.03
C THR A 155 -6.70 -4.70 -1.24
N VAL A 156 -5.39 -4.64 -1.42
CA VAL A 156 -4.77 -4.02 -2.60
C VAL A 156 -3.88 -5.03 -3.31
N ILE A 157 -4.09 -5.16 -4.63
CA ILE A 157 -3.31 -6.04 -5.50
C ILE A 157 -2.73 -5.19 -6.62
N PHE A 158 -1.41 -5.07 -6.62
CA PHE A 158 -0.62 -4.37 -7.61
C PHE A 158 -0.16 -5.33 -8.70
N GLN A 159 -0.13 -4.81 -9.92
CA GLN A 159 0.55 -5.41 -11.05
C GLN A 159 1.53 -4.39 -11.62
N THR A 160 2.80 -4.68 -11.44
CA THR A 160 3.91 -3.90 -11.99
C THR A 160 4.34 -4.49 -13.33
N PHE A 161 4.67 -3.66 -14.30
CA PHE A 161 5.18 -4.06 -15.60
C PHE A 161 6.45 -3.30 -15.98
N VAL A 162 7.34 -3.98 -16.70
CA VAL A 162 8.36 -3.35 -17.54
C VAL A 162 7.74 -3.06 -18.90
N ALA A 163 7.90 -1.82 -19.34
CA ALA A 163 7.29 -1.31 -20.57
C ALA A 163 8.30 -0.54 -21.43
N VAL A 164 8.09 -0.57 -22.74
CA VAL A 164 8.78 0.32 -23.69
C VAL A 164 7.75 1.27 -24.29
N ASP A 165 8.02 2.57 -24.20
CA ASP A 165 7.25 3.60 -24.89
C ASP A 165 7.73 3.69 -26.35
N MET A 166 6.82 3.39 -27.28
CA MET A 166 7.04 3.49 -28.72
C MET A 166 6.74 4.90 -29.25
N GLY A 167 6.46 5.85 -28.35
CA GLY A 167 6.19 7.24 -28.64
C GLY A 167 4.74 7.63 -28.38
N ALA A 168 4.56 8.93 -28.15
CA ALA A 168 3.25 9.54 -28.00
C ALA A 168 2.65 9.94 -29.36
N ILE A 169 1.37 9.63 -29.55
CA ILE A 169 0.56 10.18 -30.63
C ILE A 169 -0.07 11.48 -30.11
N ALA A 170 0.26 12.60 -30.75
CA ALA A 170 -0.28 13.90 -30.40
C ALA A 170 -1.75 14.02 -30.83
N GLY A 171 -2.59 14.48 -29.90
CA GLY A 171 -4.02 14.76 -30.10
C GLY A 171 -4.54 15.69 -28.99
N THR A 172 -5.86 15.81 -28.84
CA THR A 172 -6.47 16.48 -27.68
C THR A 172 -6.22 15.75 -26.36
N THR A 173 -5.86 14.47 -26.44
CA THR A 173 -5.32 13.64 -25.35
C THR A 173 -4.01 13.05 -25.84
N ILE A 174 -3.00 12.98 -24.97
CA ILE A 174 -1.73 12.33 -25.28
C ILE A 174 -1.92 10.83 -25.10
N THR A 175 -1.79 10.05 -26.17
CA THR A 175 -1.85 8.59 -26.12
C THR A 175 -0.46 8.02 -26.36
N HIS A 176 0.04 7.19 -25.45
CA HIS A 176 1.31 6.48 -25.62
C HIS A 176 1.06 5.09 -26.23
N ASN A 177 1.89 4.70 -27.20
CA ASN A 177 1.93 3.33 -27.69
C ASN A 177 2.91 2.52 -26.86
N VAL A 178 2.42 1.53 -26.14
CA VAL A 178 3.20 0.84 -25.10
C VAL A 178 3.31 -0.64 -25.40
N ILE A 179 4.51 -1.20 -25.27
CA ILE A 179 4.72 -2.65 -25.27
C ILE A 179 5.04 -3.07 -23.84
N LEU A 180 4.22 -3.97 -23.28
CA LEU A 180 4.46 -4.59 -21.97
C LEU A 180 5.25 -5.88 -22.16
N TYR A 181 6.35 -6.03 -21.44
CA TYR A 181 7.28 -7.16 -21.62
C TYR A 181 7.14 -8.25 -20.56
N GLY A 182 6.61 -7.92 -19.40
CA GLY A 182 6.53 -8.79 -18.23
C GLY A 182 6.46 -7.95 -16.96
N GLY A 183 6.35 -8.60 -15.81
CA GLY A 183 6.09 -7.90 -14.57
C GLY A 183 5.89 -8.82 -13.37
N GLU A 184 5.68 -8.21 -12.21
CA GLU A 184 5.43 -8.90 -10.95
C GLU A 184 4.11 -8.45 -10.34
N GLN A 185 3.42 -9.39 -9.70
CA GLN A 185 2.22 -9.13 -8.92
C GLN A 185 2.57 -9.15 -7.44
N TRP A 186 2.06 -8.18 -6.70
CA TRP A 186 2.24 -8.10 -5.25
C TRP A 186 1.04 -7.37 -4.62
N GLY A 187 0.98 -7.27 -3.31
CA GLY A 187 -0.15 -6.65 -2.64
C GLY A 187 -0.10 -6.78 -1.14
N TYR A 188 -1.11 -6.25 -0.47
CA TYR A 188 -1.28 -6.37 0.98
C TYR A 188 -2.76 -6.45 1.34
N ASN A 189 -3.01 -6.97 2.54
CA ASN A 189 -4.30 -6.91 3.20
C ASN A 189 -4.13 -6.18 4.53
N TYR A 190 -5.03 -5.24 4.79
CA TYR A 190 -5.09 -4.47 6.01
C TYR A 190 -6.48 -4.57 6.62
N SER A 191 -6.56 -4.66 7.95
CA SER A 191 -7.81 -4.55 8.69
C SER A 191 -7.53 -3.99 10.08
N ASN A 192 -8.37 -3.06 10.50
CA ASN A 192 -8.46 -2.50 11.85
C ASN A 192 -9.80 -2.87 12.51
N VAL A 193 -10.37 -4.03 12.15
CA VAL A 193 -11.50 -4.55 12.90
C VAL A 193 -11.02 -4.86 14.32
N ASP A 194 -11.42 -4.02 15.26
CA ASP A 194 -11.31 -4.31 16.68
C ASP A 194 -11.99 -5.65 16.95
N THR A 195 -11.19 -6.65 17.29
CA THR A 195 -11.74 -7.93 17.70
C THR A 195 -12.46 -7.68 19.03
N PRO A 196 -13.78 -7.95 19.16
CA PRO A 196 -14.49 -7.67 20.39
C PRO A 196 -13.75 -8.33 21.55
N GLU A 197 -13.27 -7.53 22.49
CA GLU A 197 -12.63 -8.07 23.68
C GLU A 197 -13.64 -9.00 24.36
N PRO A 198 -13.33 -10.28 24.59
CA PRO A 198 -14.22 -11.14 25.34
C PRO A 198 -14.45 -10.49 26.71
N ALA A 199 -15.68 -10.07 26.98
CA ALA A 199 -16.08 -9.43 28.22
C ALA A 199 -15.98 -10.44 29.38
N PHE A 200 -14.77 -10.75 29.83
CA PHE A 200 -14.49 -11.59 31.00
C PHE A 200 -15.03 -10.97 32.30
N GLY A 201 -15.51 -9.71 32.26
CA GLY A 201 -16.09 -8.99 33.40
C GLY A 201 -17.55 -9.31 33.75
N MET A 202 -18.33 -9.98 32.89
CA MET A 202 -19.75 -10.25 33.21
C MET A 202 -20.00 -11.57 33.96
N ILE A 203 -19.03 -12.49 34.02
CA ILE A 203 -19.19 -13.76 34.77
C ILE A 203 -18.92 -13.58 36.28
N SER A 204 -18.12 -12.59 36.67
CA SER A 204 -17.81 -12.31 38.08
C SER A 204 -18.99 -11.66 38.85
N ALA A 205 -19.89 -10.95 38.17
CA ALA A 205 -21.08 -10.35 38.79
C ALA A 205 -22.18 -11.40 39.12
N LEU A 206 -22.33 -12.44 38.29
CA LEU A 206 -23.27 -13.54 38.56
C LEU A 206 -22.77 -14.48 39.66
N GLY A 207 -21.45 -14.70 39.76
CA GLY A 207 -20.85 -15.47 40.86
C GLY A 207 -21.08 -14.83 42.23
N LEU A 208 -20.88 -13.51 42.35
CA LEU A 208 -21.04 -12.78 43.62
C LEU A 208 -22.51 -12.66 44.08
N LEU A 209 -23.47 -12.58 43.15
CA LEU A 209 -24.90 -12.62 43.48
C LEU A 209 -25.36 -14.01 43.95
N GLY A 210 -24.75 -15.09 43.44
CA GLY A 210 -24.99 -16.46 43.90
C GLY A 210 -24.54 -16.70 45.35
N PHE A 211 -23.37 -16.19 45.75
CA PHE A 211 -22.86 -16.36 47.12
C PHE A 211 -23.57 -15.48 48.16
N ALA A 212 -24.10 -14.31 47.78
CA ALA A 212 -24.88 -13.47 48.68
C ALA A 212 -26.26 -14.08 49.02
N ALA A 213 -26.86 -14.85 48.10
CA ALA A 213 -28.14 -15.52 48.33
C ALA A 213 -28.02 -16.77 49.24
N LEU A 214 -26.87 -17.46 49.23
CA LEU A 214 -26.64 -18.64 50.07
C LEU A 214 -26.30 -18.31 51.52
N LYS A 215 -25.73 -17.13 51.82
CA LYS A 215 -25.36 -16.75 53.19
C LYS A 215 -26.54 -16.25 54.05
N ARG A 216 -27.74 -16.05 53.48
CA ARG A 216 -28.93 -15.54 54.19
C ARG A 216 -29.92 -16.64 54.64
N ARG A 217 -29.56 -17.92 54.52
CA ARG A 217 -30.38 -19.08 54.89
C ARG A 217 -29.72 -20.08 55.87
N GLY A 218 -28.67 -19.66 56.58
CA GLY A 218 -28.06 -20.40 57.69
C GLY A 218 -28.40 -19.77 59.03
#